data_AF-A0A653DIR0-F1
#
_entry.id   AF-A0A653DIR0-F1
#
_cell.length_a   1.000
_cell.length_b   1.000
_cell.length_c   1.000
_cell.angle_alpha   90.00
_cell.angle_beta   90.00
_cell.angle_gamma   90.00
#
_symmetry.space_group_name_H-M   'P 1'
#
loop_
_entity.id
_entity.type
_entity.pdbx_description
1 polymer ?
#
loop_
_entity_poly.entity_id
_entity_poly.type
_entity_poly.pdbx_seq_one_letter_code
_entity_poly.pdbx_strand_id
1 'polypeptide(L)'
;MISSLLHMIACIKGIKAVAETKNDMNYARKALQLKQTLLNVSLISTIGLVGFFLEHRLLCHRMAFSMFALCEYVIALANMAFHITVILDFPTEHFIVARNLDIYTQSKPSEKVN
;
A
#
# COMPACT_ATOMS: atom_id res chain seq x y z
N MET A 1 6.67 12.72 -3.13
CA MET A 1 5.96 11.75 -4.00
C MET A 1 6.72 10.47 -4.28
N ILE A 2 7.97 10.52 -4.77
CA ILE A 2 8.70 9.29 -5.17
C ILE A 2 8.89 8.32 -3.99
N SER A 3 9.25 8.83 -2.81
CA SER A 3 9.38 8.02 -1.59
C SER A 3 8.09 7.28 -1.21
N SER A 4 6.93 7.94 -1.30
CA SER A 4 5.65 7.30 -0.98
C SER A 4 5.22 6.27 -2.03
N LEU A 5 5.51 6.52 -3.32
CA LEU A 5 5.27 5.53 -4.38
C LEU A 5 6.16 4.28 -4.20
N LEU A 6 7.44 4.47 -3.87
CA LEU A 6 8.35 3.37 -3.55
C LEU A 6 7.87 2.58 -2.32
N HIS A 7 7.41 3.27 -1.28
CA HIS A 7 6.84 2.64 -0.08
C HIS A 7 5.59 1.82 -0.43
N MET A 8 4.69 2.35 -1.25
CA MET A 8 3.48 1.66 -1.72
C MET A 8 3.82 0.38 -2.50
N ILE A 9 4.81 0.42 -3.39
CA ILE A 9 5.31 -0.74 -4.14
C ILE A 9 5.92 -1.80 -3.20
N ALA A 10 6.77 -1.37 -2.26
CA ALA A 10 7.40 -2.26 -1.30
C ALA A 10 6.35 -2.98 -0.43
N CYS A 11 5.32 -2.25 0.02
CA CYS A 11 4.24 -2.79 0.83
C CYS A 11 3.39 -3.80 0.04
N ILE A 12 3.01 -3.51 -1.21
CA ILE A 12 2.28 -4.44 -2.08
C ILE A 12 3.09 -5.74 -2.29
N LYS A 13 4.41 -5.63 -2.54
CA LYS A 13 5.29 -6.80 -2.66
C LYS A 13 5.38 -7.60 -1.37
N GLY A 14 5.50 -6.94 -0.23
CA GLY A 14 5.52 -7.59 1.08
C GLY A 14 4.23 -8.35 1.37
N ILE A 15 3.08 -7.71 1.17
CA ILE A 15 1.76 -8.35 1.37
C ILE A 15 1.58 -9.53 0.40
N LYS A 16 2.05 -9.41 -0.85
CA LYS A 16 1.98 -10.52 -1.82
C LYS A 16 2.82 -11.72 -1.37
N ALA A 17 4.04 -11.49 -0.87
CA ALA A 17 4.91 -12.55 -0.35
C ALA A 17 4.31 -13.23 0.91
N VAL A 18 3.68 -12.45 1.78
CA VAL A 18 3.00 -12.99 2.98
C VAL A 18 1.71 -13.73 2.63
N ALA A 19 0.95 -13.24 1.66
CA ALA A 19 -0.28 -13.90 1.19
C ALA A 19 0.00 -15.28 0.58
N GLU A 20 1.11 -15.42 -0.14
CA GLU A 20 1.58 -16.70 -0.70
C GLU A 20 1.87 -17.73 0.41
N THR A 21 2.31 -17.27 1.59
CA THR A 21 2.52 -18.13 2.77
C THR A 21 1.22 -18.53 3.47
N LYS A 22 0.24 -17.62 3.59
CA LYS A 22 -0.99 -17.86 4.40
C LYS A 22 -2.11 -18.62 3.66
N ASN A 23 -2.00 -18.88 2.35
CA ASN A 23 -3.02 -19.53 1.50
C ASN A 23 -4.43 -18.90 1.58
N ASP A 24 -4.53 -17.64 2.03
CA ASP A 24 -5.79 -16.91 2.20
C ASP A 24 -6.06 -15.99 1.00
N MET A 25 -6.21 -16.64 -0.16
CA MET A 25 -6.04 -16.02 -1.47
C MET A 25 -7.17 -15.06 -1.85
N ASN A 26 -8.40 -15.27 -1.37
CA ASN A 26 -9.56 -14.50 -1.82
C ASN A 26 -9.63 -13.09 -1.22
N TYR A 27 -9.38 -12.97 0.09
CA TYR A 27 -9.33 -11.67 0.77
C TYR A 27 -8.09 -10.88 0.32
N ALA A 28 -6.94 -11.53 0.30
CA ALA A 28 -5.68 -10.92 -0.13
C ALA A 28 -5.78 -10.38 -1.57
N ARG A 29 -6.44 -11.09 -2.50
CA ARG A 29 -6.57 -10.65 -3.90
C ARG A 29 -7.41 -9.37 -4.05
N LYS A 30 -8.51 -9.24 -3.29
CA LYS A 30 -9.32 -8.00 -3.29
C LYS A 30 -8.55 -6.82 -2.70
N ALA A 31 -7.88 -7.03 -1.57
CA ALA A 31 -7.06 -6.01 -0.93
C ALA A 31 -5.88 -5.57 -1.83
N LEU A 32 -5.24 -6.54 -2.52
CA LEU A 32 -4.19 -6.27 -3.50
C LEU A 32 -4.71 -5.49 -4.70
N GLN A 33 -5.87 -5.85 -5.26
CA GLN A 33 -6.47 -5.11 -6.38
C GLN A 33 -6.78 -3.66 -6.00
N LEU A 34 -7.32 -3.41 -4.82
CA LEU A 34 -7.56 -2.04 -4.34
C LEU A 34 -6.27 -1.23 -4.24
N LYS A 35 -5.23 -1.80 -3.60
CA LYS A 35 -3.91 -1.16 -3.44
C LYS A 35 -3.25 -0.90 -4.80
N GLN A 36 -3.42 -1.81 -5.76
CA GLN A 36 -2.85 -1.69 -7.09
C GLN A 36 -3.59 -0.64 -7.95
N THR A 37 -4.91 -0.50 -7.79
CA THR A 37 -5.67 0.60 -8.38
C THR A 37 -5.22 1.96 -7.82
N LEU A 38 -5.01 2.08 -6.50
CA LEU A 38 -4.50 3.31 -5.87
C LEU A 38 -3.11 3.70 -6.38
N LEU A 39 -2.22 2.72 -6.58
CA LEU A 39 -0.91 2.93 -7.18
C LEU A 39 -1.04 3.43 -8.62
N ASN A 40 -1.91 2.79 -9.42
CA ASN A 40 -2.10 3.16 -10.83
C ASN A 40 -2.67 4.58 -10.97
N VAL A 41 -3.66 4.95 -10.15
CA VAL A 41 -4.21 6.31 -10.12
C VAL A 41 -3.13 7.34 -9.76
N SER A 42 -2.30 7.03 -8.76
CA SER A 42 -1.19 7.91 -8.36
C SER A 42 -0.15 8.07 -9.47
N LEU A 43 0.15 6.99 -10.19
CA LEU A 43 1.11 6.99 -11.30
C LEU A 43 0.60 7.79 -12.50
N ILE A 44 -0.66 7.56 -12.92
CA ILE A 44 -1.30 8.31 -14.00
C ILE A 44 -1.34 9.80 -13.65
N SER A 45 -1.70 10.13 -12.41
CA SER A 45 -1.72 11.52 -11.94
C SER A 45 -0.33 12.16 -11.92
N THR A 46 0.73 11.38 -11.63
CA THR A 46 2.12 11.85 -11.70
C THR A 46 2.55 12.16 -13.13
N ILE A 47 2.19 11.30 -14.08
CA ILE A 47 2.46 11.52 -15.51
C ILE A 47 1.68 12.75 -16.00
N GLY A 48 0.41 12.87 -15.62
CA GLY A 48 -0.43 14.04 -15.90
C GLY A 48 0.17 15.33 -15.34
N LEU A 49 0.65 15.31 -14.09
CA LEU A 49 1.33 16.43 -13.45
C LEU A 49 2.53 16.91 -14.28
N VAL A 50 3.37 15.98 -14.74
CA VAL A 50 4.53 16.28 -15.58
C VAL A 50 4.09 16.82 -16.95
N GLY A 51 3.09 16.21 -17.58
CA GLY A 51 2.54 16.65 -18.86
C GLY A 51 1.97 18.07 -18.80
N PHE A 52 1.13 18.35 -17.81
CA PHE A 52 0.57 19.69 -17.59
C PHE A 52 1.63 20.72 -17.21
N PHE A 53 2.68 20.31 -16.48
CA PHE A 53 3.82 21.18 -16.19
C PHE A 53 4.59 21.58 -17.46
N LEU A 54 4.79 20.64 -18.38
CA LEU A 54 5.42 20.89 -19.69
C LEU A 54 4.56 21.77 -20.59
N GLU A 55 3.26 21.47 -20.72
CA GLU A 55 2.34 22.31 -21.50
C GLU A 55 2.22 23.72 -20.93
N HIS A 56 2.17 23.86 -19.60
CA HIS A 56 2.09 25.17 -18.96
C HIS A 56 3.30 26.05 -19.29
N ARG A 57 4.50 25.46 -19.28
CA ARG A 57 5.76 26.17 -19.54
C ARG A 57 5.98 26.52 -21.02
N LEU A 58 5.40 25.76 -21.95
CA LEU A 58 5.63 25.92 -23.39
C LEU A 58 4.49 26.61 -24.15
N LEU A 59 3.22 26.40 -23.76
CA LEU A 59 2.05 26.87 -24.53
C LEU A 59 1.27 28.04 -23.89
N CYS A 60 1.63 28.49 -22.68
CA CYS A 60 1.02 29.65 -21.99
C CYS A 60 -0.54 29.60 -21.96
N HIS A 61 -1.11 28.43 -21.72
CA HIS A 61 -2.57 28.27 -21.65
C HIS A 61 -3.12 28.68 -20.26
N ARG A 62 -4.11 29.57 -20.22
CA ARG A 62 -4.84 29.92 -18.99
C ARG A 62 -5.52 28.65 -18.44
N MET A 63 -5.42 28.41 -17.13
CA MET A 63 -5.92 27.24 -16.36
C MET A 63 -4.98 26.03 -16.17
N ALA A 64 -3.80 25.99 -16.79
CA ALA A 64 -2.87 24.87 -16.59
C ALA A 64 -2.37 24.74 -15.13
N PHE A 65 -2.30 25.86 -14.40
CA PHE A 65 -1.95 25.86 -12.96
C PHE A 65 -3.00 25.15 -12.08
N SER A 66 -4.29 25.27 -12.41
CA SER A 66 -5.37 24.61 -11.67
C SER A 66 -5.37 23.11 -11.90
N MET A 67 -5.09 22.66 -13.14
CA MET A 67 -4.97 21.23 -13.46
C MET A 67 -3.76 20.58 -12.79
N PHE A 68 -2.64 21.30 -12.74
CA PHE A 68 -1.46 20.88 -11.97
C PHE A 68 -1.82 20.66 -10.49
N ALA A 69 -2.45 21.65 -9.85
CA ALA A 69 -2.85 21.54 -8.45
C ALA A 69 -3.85 20.40 -8.23
N LEU A 70 -4.80 20.19 -9.16
CA LEU A 70 -5.76 19.08 -9.09
C LEU A 70 -5.05 17.72 -9.11
N CYS A 71 -4.07 17.52 -10.00
CA CYS A 71 -3.28 16.29 -10.02
C CYS A 71 -2.57 16.05 -8.68
N GLU A 72 -1.94 17.08 -8.11
CA GLU A 72 -1.27 16.99 -6.82
C GLU A 72 -2.24 16.62 -5.68
N TYR A 73 -3.45 17.19 -5.69
CA TYR A 73 -4.51 16.81 -4.75
C TYR A 73 -4.95 15.34 -4.90
N VAL A 74 -5.14 14.86 -6.14
CA VAL A 74 -5.51 13.46 -6.39
C VAL A 74 -4.43 12.50 -5.87
N ILE A 75 -3.16 12.84 -6.09
CA ILE A 75 -2.02 12.08 -5.57
C ILE A 75 -2.05 12.05 -4.04
N ALA A 76 -2.23 13.21 -3.39
CA ALA A 76 -2.27 13.31 -1.94
C ALA A 76 -3.40 12.45 -1.36
N LEU A 77 -4.60 12.52 -1.97
CA LEU A 77 -5.74 11.72 -1.58
C LEU A 77 -5.48 10.21 -1.74
N ALA A 78 -4.88 9.79 -2.85
CA ALA A 78 -4.55 8.39 -3.08
C ALA A 78 -3.52 7.86 -2.06
N ASN A 79 -2.55 8.69 -1.66
CA ASN A 79 -1.60 8.38 -0.59
C ASN A 79 -2.31 8.22 0.76
N MET A 80 -3.21 9.14 1.13
CA MET A 80 -3.97 9.05 2.38
C MET A 80 -4.86 7.81 2.41
N ALA A 81 -5.57 7.53 1.30
CA ALA A 81 -6.37 6.33 1.15
C ALA A 81 -5.52 5.06 1.32
N PHE A 82 -4.31 5.04 0.75
CA PHE A 82 -3.38 3.93 0.95
C PHE A 82 -3.00 3.72 2.42
N HIS A 83 -2.66 4.79 3.15
CA HIS A 83 -2.38 4.68 4.58
C HIS A 83 -3.57 4.13 5.38
N ILE A 84 -4.80 4.53 5.04
CA ILE A 84 -6.03 3.98 5.64
C ILE A 84 -6.14 2.49 5.35
N THR A 85 -5.88 2.04 4.12
CA THR A 85 -5.94 0.61 3.79
C THR A 85 -4.91 -0.23 4.54
N VAL A 86 -3.73 0.33 4.85
CA VAL A 86 -2.72 -0.35 5.66
C VAL A 86 -3.19 -0.47 7.11
N ILE A 87 -3.76 0.59 7.67
CA ILE A 87 -4.29 0.57 9.05
C ILE A 87 -5.41 -0.48 9.19
N LEU A 88 -6.30 -0.56 8.19
CA LEU A 88 -7.39 -1.53 8.15
C LEU A 88 -6.94 -2.97 7.87
N ASP A 89 -5.71 -3.19 7.39
CA ASP A 89 -5.13 -4.52 7.20
C ASP A 89 -4.59 -5.11 8.52
N PHE A 90 -4.30 -4.26 9.52
CA PHE A 90 -3.76 -4.66 10.82
C PHE A 90 -4.62 -4.25 12.04
N PRO A 91 -5.96 -4.39 12.04
CA PRO A 91 -6.78 -3.91 13.14
C PRO A 91 -6.65 -4.77 14.40
N THR A 92 -6.33 -6.07 14.27
CA THR A 92 -6.41 -7.05 15.39
C THR A 92 -5.38 -8.19 15.33
N GLU A 93 -4.32 -8.08 14.53
CA GLU A 93 -3.29 -9.13 14.46
C GLU A 93 -2.18 -8.87 15.51
N HIS A 94 -2.04 -9.76 16.49
CA HIS A 94 -0.89 -9.74 17.40
C HIS A 94 0.36 -10.24 16.67
N PHE A 95 1.27 -9.34 16.32
CA PHE A 95 2.55 -9.70 15.68
C PHE A 95 3.49 -10.31 16.72
N ILE A 96 3.54 -11.64 16.81
CA ILE A 96 4.47 -12.36 17.68
C ILE A 96 5.76 -12.60 16.91
N VAL A 97 6.80 -11.82 17.20
CA VAL A 97 8.16 -12.06 16.69
C VAL A 97 8.87 -13.03 17.63
N ALA A 98 8.76 -14.32 17.36
CA ALA A 98 9.53 -15.33 18.07
C ALA A 98 10.81 -15.68 17.30
N ARG A 99 11.96 -15.56 17.97
CA ARG A 99 13.23 -16.14 17.49
C ARG A 99 13.42 -17.45 18.26
N ASN A 100 13.53 -18.58 17.56
CA ASN A 100 13.64 -19.94 18.15
C ASN A 100 12.34 -20.50 18.78
N LEU A 101 11.31 -20.74 17.97
CA LEU A 101 10.04 -21.34 18.43
C LEU A 101 10.20 -22.81 18.89
N ASP A 102 11.27 -23.50 18.47
CA ASP A 102 11.53 -24.90 18.85
C ASP A 102 11.73 -25.10 20.35
N ILE A 103 12.09 -24.05 21.09
CA ILE A 103 12.31 -24.12 22.55
C ILE A 103 10.98 -24.12 23.33
N TYR A 104 9.90 -23.54 22.78
CA TYR A 104 8.60 -23.47 23.45
C TYR A 104 7.73 -24.71 23.23
N THR A 105 7.90 -25.43 22.13
CA THR A 105 7.16 -26.69 21.90
C THR A 105 7.55 -27.78 22.89
N GLN A 106 8.76 -27.76 23.46
CA GLN A 106 9.21 -28.75 24.46
C GLN A 106 8.87 -28.41 25.91
N SER A 107 8.41 -27.20 26.23
CA SER A 107 8.11 -26.79 27.60
C SER A 107 6.64 -26.85 27.98
N LYS A 108 5.73 -27.24 27.07
CA LYS A 108 4.32 -27.45 27.41
C LYS A 108 4.19 -28.76 28.20
N PRO A 109 3.97 -28.72 29.53
CA PRO A 109 3.69 -29.95 30.27
C PRO A 109 2.34 -30.44 29.79
N SER A 110 2.25 -31.71 29.45
CA SER A 110 1.01 -32.40 29.15
C SER A 110 0.03 -32.19 30.31
N GLU A 111 -0.92 -31.27 30.14
CA GLU A 111 -2.07 -31.15 31.02
C GLU A 111 -2.86 -32.44 30.88
N LYS A 112 -2.68 -33.32 31.86
CA LYS A 112 -3.40 -34.58 31.99
C LYS A 112 -4.87 -34.23 32.20
N VAL A 113 -5.67 -34.41 31.15
CA VAL A 113 -7.12 -34.56 31.25
C VAL A 113 -7.36 -35.82 32.07
N ASN A 114 -7.94 -35.61 33.25
CA ASN A 114 -8.50 -36.61 34.15
C ASN A 114 -9.96 -36.84 33.77
#